data_AF-A0A1I3KEG8-F1
#
_entry.id   AF-A0A1I3KEG8-F1
#
_cell.length_a   1.000
_cell.length_b   1.000
_cell.length_c   1.000
_cell.angle_alpha   90.00
_cell.angle_beta   90.00
_cell.angle_gamma   90.00
#
_symmetry.space_group_name_H-M   'P 1'
#
loop_
_entity.id
_entity.type
_entity.pdbx_description
1 polymer ?
#
loop_
_entity_poly.entity_id
_entity_poly.type
_entity_poly.pdbx_seq_one_letter_code
_entity_poly.pdbx_strand_id
1 'polypeptide(L)'
;MNIKSPKLIASFVLGSNGEPEKIESKNHNHYKLRLSVKDAPDDTYAVTYYLHPAYYDPVREARNKEVDFAEELTSYGDYEVQAKIRSQEYPLPVRRNLYEALAETYADITEPSILEALNDIKEN
;
A
#
# COMPACT_ATOMS: atom_id res chain seq x y z
N MET A 1 -3.55 -10.71 26.56
CA MET A 1 -2.93 -10.59 25.22
C MET A 1 -3.71 -9.53 24.47
N ASN A 2 -3.07 -8.43 24.07
CA ASN A 2 -3.68 -7.53 23.08
C ASN A 2 -3.67 -8.26 21.75
N ILE A 3 -4.85 -8.53 21.19
CA ILE A 3 -4.96 -9.09 19.85
C ILE A 3 -4.58 -7.95 18.90
N LYS A 4 -3.34 -7.98 18.39
CA LYS A 4 -2.95 -7.10 17.28
C LYS A 4 -3.86 -7.45 16.10
N SER A 5 -4.53 -6.46 15.53
CA SER A 5 -5.37 -6.61 14.35
C SER A 5 -4.59 -6.02 13.18
N PRO A 6 -3.91 -6.85 12.37
CA PRO A 6 -3.01 -6.34 11.35
C PRO A 6 -3.77 -5.50 10.34
N LYS A 7 -3.11 -4.48 9.81
CA LYS A 7 -3.73 -3.52 8.92
C LYS A 7 -2.87 -3.28 7.70
N LEU A 8 -3.48 -3.45 6.52
CA LEU A 8 -2.89 -3.03 5.26
C LEU A 8 -2.97 -1.51 5.14
N ILE A 9 -1.80 -0.88 5.01
CA ILE A 9 -1.65 0.57 4.86
C ILE A 9 -0.98 0.86 3.51
N ALA A 10 -1.34 1.99 2.91
CA ALA A 10 -0.68 2.53 1.73
C ALA A 10 -0.28 3.99 1.97
N SER A 11 0.86 4.40 1.42
CA SER A 11 1.32 5.79 1.41
C SER A 11 1.94 6.15 0.07
N PHE A 12 1.91 7.42 -0.32
CA PHE A 12 2.71 7.93 -1.43
C PHE A 12 4.20 7.91 -1.05
N VAL A 13 5.05 7.59 -2.02
CA VAL A 13 6.47 7.93 -1.93
C VAL A 13 6.58 9.41 -2.25
N LEU A 14 7.07 10.19 -1.30
CA LEU A 14 7.17 11.65 -1.42
C LEU A 14 8.58 12.04 -1.86
N GLY A 15 8.66 12.96 -2.83
CA GLY A 15 9.90 13.58 -3.25
C GLY A 15 10.44 14.56 -2.21
N SER A 16 11.59 15.17 -2.49
CA SER A 16 12.26 16.13 -1.58
C SER A 16 11.44 17.40 -1.30
N ASN A 17 10.46 17.72 -2.15
CA ASN A 17 9.54 18.83 -1.99
C ASN A 17 8.24 18.45 -1.24
N GLY A 18 8.11 17.20 -0.80
CA GLY A 18 6.91 16.69 -0.12
C GLY A 18 5.76 16.30 -1.07
N GLU A 19 5.96 16.35 -2.38
CA GLU A 19 4.95 15.95 -3.37
C GLU A 19 5.03 14.45 -3.69
N PRO A 20 3.89 13.78 -3.99
CA PRO A 20 3.90 12.41 -4.49
C PRO A 20 4.75 12.26 -5.76
N GLU A 21 5.66 11.29 -5.76
CA GLU A 21 6.44 10.97 -6.96
C GLU A 21 5.54 10.34 -8.03
N LYS A 22 5.55 10.92 -9.24
CA LYS A 22 4.82 10.43 -10.41
C LYS A 22 5.78 9.79 -11.42
N ILE A 23 5.32 8.79 -12.15
CA ILE A 23 5.97 8.21 -13.32
C ILE A 23 4.93 8.16 -14.45
N GLU A 24 5.28 8.73 -15.60
CA GLU A 24 4.44 8.64 -16.79
C GLU A 24 4.62 7.26 -17.44
N SER A 25 3.51 6.54 -17.64
CA SER A 25 3.51 5.26 -18.34
C SER A 25 2.20 5.05 -19.07
N LYS A 26 2.27 4.60 -20.33
CA LYS A 26 1.10 4.23 -21.15
C LYS A 26 -0.01 5.31 -21.15
N ASN A 27 0.37 6.59 -21.20
CA ASN A 27 -0.53 7.76 -21.16
C ASN A 27 -1.27 7.99 -19.83
N HIS A 28 -0.85 7.32 -18.75
CA HIS A 28 -1.33 7.57 -17.39
C HIS A 28 -0.19 8.09 -16.51
N ASN A 29 -0.53 8.97 -15.57
CA ASN A 29 0.35 9.33 -14.47
C ASN A 29 0.19 8.27 -13.37
N HIS A 30 1.22 7.45 -13.18
CA HIS A 30 1.26 6.52 -12.06
C HIS A 30 1.94 7.19 -10.87
N TYR A 31 1.35 7.04 -9.69
CA TYR A 31 1.96 7.42 -8.42
C TYR A 31 2.82 6.28 -7.90
N LYS A 32 4.03 6.60 -7.40
CA LYS A 32 4.80 5.66 -6.59
C LYS A 32 4.19 5.57 -5.20
N LEU A 33 3.94 4.34 -4.77
CA LEU A 33 3.27 4.01 -3.53
C LEU A 33 4.11 3.01 -2.75
N ARG A 34 3.96 3.04 -1.43
CA ARG A 34 4.44 2.01 -0.52
C ARG A 34 3.25 1.33 0.14
N LEU A 35 3.16 0.02 0.00
CA LEU A 35 2.28 -0.83 0.81
C LEU A 35 3.04 -1.33 2.03
N SER A 36 2.38 -1.47 3.17
CA SER A 36 2.95 -2.10 4.37
C SER A 36 1.85 -2.75 5.21
N VAL A 37 2.24 -3.63 6.14
CA VAL A 37 1.30 -4.22 7.11
C VAL A 37 1.68 -3.75 8.51
N LYS A 38 0.87 -2.83 9.05
CA LYS A 38 1.00 -2.38 10.43
C LYS A 38 0.43 -3.42 11.39
N ASP A 39 0.98 -3.49 12.59
CA ASP A 39 0.51 -4.36 13.67
C ASP A 39 0.49 -5.85 13.27
N ALA A 40 1.42 -6.26 12.40
CA ALA A 40 1.62 -7.68 12.10
C ALA A 40 1.98 -8.47 13.38
N PRO A 41 1.55 -9.74 13.49
CA PRO A 41 1.96 -10.62 14.59
C PRO A 41 3.48 -10.72 14.70
N ASP A 42 4.01 -10.87 15.92
CA ASP A 42 5.45 -10.82 16.14
C ASP A 42 6.21 -12.00 15.50
N ASP A 43 5.53 -13.12 15.31
CA ASP A 43 6.01 -14.33 14.63
C ASP A 43 5.84 -14.28 13.09
N THR A 44 5.40 -13.15 12.54
CA THR A 44 5.33 -12.95 11.08
C THR A 44 6.73 -12.99 10.49
N TYR A 45 6.92 -13.85 9.49
CA TYR A 45 8.19 -14.00 8.76
C TYR A 45 8.11 -13.56 7.30
N ALA A 46 6.89 -13.39 6.76
CA ALA A 46 6.69 -12.86 5.41
C ALA A 46 5.27 -12.31 5.22
N VAL A 47 5.11 -11.40 4.28
CA VAL A 47 3.82 -10.93 3.77
C VAL A 47 3.82 -11.09 2.26
N THR A 48 2.79 -11.74 1.72
CA THR A 48 2.58 -11.83 0.27
C THR A 48 1.48 -10.87 -0.14
N TYR A 49 1.81 -9.88 -0.95
CA TYR A 49 0.87 -8.96 -1.58
C TYR A 49 0.32 -9.57 -2.87
N TYR A 50 -1.00 -9.56 -3.01
CA TYR A 50 -1.72 -9.92 -4.22
C TYR A 50 -2.37 -8.64 -4.74
N LEU A 51 -1.90 -8.20 -5.90
CA LEU A 51 -2.31 -7.00 -6.62
C LEU A 51 -3.19 -7.37 -7.81
N HIS A 52 -3.82 -6.38 -8.41
CA HIS A 52 -4.60 -6.58 -9.63
C HIS A 52 -3.73 -7.15 -10.78
N PRO A 53 -4.27 -8.02 -11.67
CA PRO A 53 -3.50 -8.58 -12.78
C PRO A 53 -2.94 -7.58 -13.80
N ALA A 54 -3.39 -6.32 -13.78
CA ALA A 54 -2.84 -5.25 -14.60
C ALA A 54 -1.41 -4.85 -14.20
N TYR A 55 -0.98 -5.19 -12.97
CA TYR A 55 0.39 -4.99 -12.52
C TYR A 55 1.33 -5.99 -13.20
N TYR A 56 2.52 -5.53 -13.58
CA TYR A 56 3.54 -6.39 -14.22
C TYR A 56 3.93 -7.60 -13.35
N ASP A 57 4.02 -7.37 -12.04
CA ASP A 57 4.28 -8.40 -11.03
C ASP A 57 3.20 -8.32 -9.95
N PRO A 58 2.09 -9.05 -10.12
CA PRO A 58 0.92 -8.93 -9.27
C PRO A 58 1.02 -9.73 -7.97
N VAL A 59 2.06 -10.56 -7.78
CA VAL A 59 2.26 -11.35 -6.55
C VAL A 59 3.66 -11.12 -6.02
N ARG A 60 3.76 -10.36 -4.94
CA ARG A 60 5.05 -9.92 -4.36
C ARG A 60 5.20 -10.39 -2.94
N GLU A 61 6.39 -10.82 -2.53
CA GLU A 61 6.65 -11.28 -1.17
C GLU A 61 7.68 -10.39 -0.47
N ALA A 62 7.26 -9.79 0.64
CA ALA A 62 8.12 -9.03 1.53
C ALA A 62 8.52 -9.85 2.75
N ARG A 63 9.79 -9.77 3.15
CA ARG A 63 10.36 -10.48 4.30
C ARG A 63 10.99 -9.54 5.33
N ASN A 64 11.14 -8.26 5.01
CA ASN A 64 11.81 -7.31 5.89
C ASN A 64 10.84 -6.74 6.93
N LYS A 65 10.89 -7.29 8.14
CA LYS A 65 10.08 -6.83 9.28
C LYS A 65 10.46 -5.42 9.77
N GLU A 66 11.70 -4.97 9.56
CA GLU A 66 12.17 -3.65 10.04
C GLU A 66 11.48 -2.48 9.34
N VAL A 67 10.90 -2.74 8.18
CA VAL A 67 10.14 -1.76 7.38
C VAL A 67 8.67 -2.14 7.26
N ASP A 68 8.12 -2.85 8.25
CA ASP A 68 6.73 -3.31 8.26
C ASP A 68 6.33 -4.14 7.02
N PHE A 69 7.27 -4.94 6.53
CA PHE A 69 7.12 -5.75 5.32
C PHE A 69 6.78 -4.91 4.09
N ALA A 70 7.30 -3.69 4.00
CA ALA A 70 6.93 -2.77 2.93
C ALA A 70 7.34 -3.23 1.52
N GLU A 71 6.47 -2.94 0.55
CA GLU A 71 6.71 -3.08 -0.89
C GLU A 71 6.42 -1.77 -1.61
N GLU A 72 7.24 -1.44 -2.60
CA GLU A 72 7.02 -0.27 -3.45
C GLU A 72 6.41 -0.68 -4.80
N LEU A 73 5.39 0.06 -5.22
CA LEU A 73 4.67 -0.16 -6.46
C LEU A 73 4.25 1.15 -7.11
N THR A 74 3.69 1.05 -8.31
CA THR A 74 3.14 2.20 -9.04
C THR A 74 1.67 1.96 -9.36
N SER A 75 0.78 2.87 -9.00
CA SER A 75 -0.65 2.80 -9.35
C SER A 75 -1.14 4.11 -9.94
N TYR A 76 -2.12 4.04 -10.83
CA TYR A 76 -2.83 5.21 -11.36
C TYR A 76 -4.32 5.23 -10.97
N GLY A 77 -4.83 4.16 -10.35
CA GLY A 77 -6.25 3.99 -10.06
C GLY A 77 -6.52 3.18 -8.80
N ASP A 78 -7.80 3.04 -8.45
CA ASP A 78 -8.25 2.37 -7.24
C ASP A 78 -8.41 0.87 -7.47
N TYR A 79 -7.41 0.12 -7.03
CA TYR A 79 -7.40 -1.34 -7.11
C TYR A 79 -7.55 -1.97 -5.73
N GLU A 80 -8.26 -3.10 -5.66
CA GLU A 80 -8.20 -3.94 -4.46
C GLU A 80 -6.77 -4.46 -4.28
N VAL A 81 -6.25 -4.30 -3.06
CA VAL A 81 -4.97 -4.85 -2.62
C VAL A 81 -5.22 -5.83 -1.49
N GLN A 82 -4.59 -7.00 -1.58
CA GLN A 82 -4.65 -8.03 -0.56
C GLN A 82 -3.25 -8.34 -0.04
N ALA A 83 -3.11 -8.51 1.27
CA ALA A 83 -1.89 -9.01 1.89
C ALA A 83 -2.20 -10.28 2.68
N LYS A 84 -1.45 -11.35 2.38
CA LYS A 84 -1.47 -12.60 3.14
C LYS A 84 -0.29 -12.61 4.09
N ILE A 85 -0.58 -12.46 5.37
CA ILE A 85 0.42 -12.49 6.44
C ILE A 85 0.79 -13.94 6.71
N ARG A 86 2.09 -14.25 6.68
CA ARG A 86 2.63 -15.59 6.98
C ARG A 86 3.27 -15.56 8.35
N SER A 87 2.57 -16.14 9.31
CA SER A 87 3.03 -16.35 10.69
C SER A 87 2.96 -17.85 11.04
N GLN A 88 3.47 -18.21 12.21
CA GLN A 88 3.46 -19.60 12.68
C GLN A 88 2.07 -20.01 13.19
N GLU A 89 1.36 -19.07 13.82
CA GLU A 89 0.09 -19.37 14.45
C GLU A 89 -1.07 -19.40 13.44
N TYR A 90 -1.24 -18.37 12.59
CA TYR A 90 -2.35 -18.32 11.63
C TYR A 90 -2.06 -17.40 10.43
N PRO A 91 -2.25 -17.86 9.18
CA PRO A 91 -2.23 -16.95 8.05
C PRO A 91 -3.45 -16.03 8.09
N LEU A 92 -3.21 -14.72 8.14
CA LEU A 92 -4.26 -13.70 8.19
C LEU A 92 -4.29 -12.93 6.86
N PRO A 93 -5.35 -13.09 6.03
CA PRO A 93 -5.55 -12.23 4.89
C PRO A 93 -6.16 -10.90 5.34
N VAL A 94 -5.57 -9.79 4.90
CA VAL A 94 -6.18 -8.46 4.96
C VAL A 94 -6.35 -7.94 3.54
N ARG A 95 -7.45 -7.24 3.27
CA ARG A 95 -7.73 -6.67 1.95
C ARG A 95 -8.48 -5.36 2.09
N ARG A 96 -8.29 -4.47 1.12
CA ARG A 96 -9.01 -3.20 1.00
C ARG A 96 -8.75 -2.55 -0.35
N ASN A 97 -9.53 -1.53 -0.68
CA ASN A 97 -9.26 -0.65 -1.80
C ASN A 97 -8.03 0.23 -1.52
N LEU A 98 -7.26 0.51 -2.56
CA LEU A 98 -6.03 1.31 -2.47
C LEU A 98 -6.34 2.76 -2.07
N TYR A 99 -7.39 3.35 -2.66
CA TYR A 99 -7.86 4.69 -2.30
C TYR A 99 -8.19 4.76 -0.81
N GLU A 100 -8.94 3.80 -0.27
CA GLU A 100 -9.29 3.77 1.15
C GLU A 100 -8.05 3.69 2.04
N ALA A 101 -7.04 2.90 1.63
CA ALA A 101 -5.77 2.79 2.34
C ALA A 101 -4.99 4.09 2.36
N LEU A 102 -4.97 4.82 1.24
CA LEU A 102 -4.31 6.12 1.14
C LEU A 102 -5.09 7.20 1.90
N ALA A 103 -6.39 7.31 1.68
CA ALA A 103 -7.25 8.31 2.32
C ALA A 103 -7.18 8.23 3.84
N GLU A 104 -7.06 7.02 4.40
CA GLU A 104 -6.86 6.83 5.82
C GLU A 104 -5.48 7.30 6.32
N THR A 105 -4.41 7.04 5.56
CA THR A 105 -3.05 7.54 5.88
C THR A 105 -2.97 9.06 5.89
N TYR A 106 -3.79 9.72 5.05
CA TYR A 106 -3.78 11.16 4.83
C TYR A 106 -5.04 11.86 5.37
N ALA A 107 -5.76 11.26 6.32
CA ALA A 107 -7.07 11.77 6.77
C ALA A 107 -7.03 13.22 7.31
N ASP A 108 -5.91 13.63 7.91
CA ASP A 108 -5.72 14.95 8.52
C ASP A 108 -4.84 15.89 7.66
N ILE A 109 -4.51 15.50 6.43
CA ILE A 109 -3.58 16.20 5.54
C ILE A 109 -4.36 17.12 4.60
N THR A 110 -3.84 18.34 4.39
CA THR A 110 -4.51 19.40 3.61
C THR A 110 -3.70 19.86 2.40
N GLU A 111 -2.53 19.25 2.20
CA GLU A 111 -1.57 19.52 1.15
C GLU A 111 -2.21 19.27 -0.22
N PRO A 112 -2.33 20.31 -1.07
CA PRO A 112 -3.08 20.20 -2.33
C PRO A 112 -2.60 19.08 -3.25
N SER A 113 -1.28 18.83 -3.30
CA SER A 113 -0.69 17.78 -4.14
C SER A 113 -1.06 16.36 -3.67
N ILE A 114 -1.26 16.16 -2.37
CA ILE A 114 -1.72 14.88 -1.81
C ILE A 114 -3.21 14.69 -2.12
N LEU A 115 -4.01 15.75 -1.95
CA LEU A 115 -5.45 15.70 -2.24
C LEU A 115 -5.71 15.46 -3.74
N GLU A 116 -4.93 16.08 -4.61
CA GLU A 116 -4.95 15.81 -6.06
C GLU A 116 -4.62 14.35 -6.35
N ALA A 117 -3.53 13.83 -5.76
CA ALA A 117 -3.12 12.44 -5.97
C ALA A 117 -4.16 11.42 -5.46
N LEU A 118 -4.80 11.70 -4.31
CA LEU A 118 -5.91 10.88 -3.80
C LEU A 118 -7.09 10.89 -4.76
N ASN A 119 -7.43 12.05 -5.31
CA ASN A 119 -8.53 12.18 -6.28
C ASN A 119 -8.21 11.45 -7.59
N ASP A 120 -6.99 11.59 -8.10
CA ASP A 120 -6.54 10.88 -9.31
C ASP A 120 -6.65 9.36 -9.14
N ILE A 121 -6.21 8.81 -7.99
CA ILE A 121 -6.36 7.38 -7.69
C ILE A 121 -7.83 6.98 -7.61
N LYS A 122 -8.69 7.82 -7.01
CA LYS A 122 -10.11 7.51 -6.81
C LYS A 122 -10.92 7.45 -8.10
N GLU A 123 -10.62 8.34 -9.05
CA GLU A 123 -11.43 8.54 -10.26
C GLU A 123 -11.00 7.64 -11.44
N ASN A 124 -9.94 6.84 -11.30
CA ASN A 124 -9.42 5.92 -12.31
C ASN A 124 -9.53 4.46 -11.88
#